data_AF-A0A3M1GTJ0-F1
#
_entry.id   AF-A0A3M1GTJ0-F1
#
_cell.length_a   1.000
_cell.length_b   1.000
_cell.length_c   1.000
_cell.angle_alpha   90.00
_cell.angle_beta   90.00
_cell.angle_gamma   90.00
#
_symmetry.space_group_name_H-M   'P 1'
#
loop_
_entity.id
_entity.type
_entity.pdbx_description
1 polymer ?
#
loop_
_entity_poly.entity_id
_entity_poly.type
_entity_poly.pdbx_seq_one_letter_code
_entity_poly.pdbx_strand_id
1 'polypeptide(L)'
;MLRYIAMSLVSLAVVAVCLVVIVWLLRDGEFGGEAPLLLADAGRAIEDTVDLAREAQTGLELLAAQMSGAPQARDWTHIDGRIVRAVLVDANTREVTIRREADGRVFRVALTALSKADRDYVRAWLSRRELQP
;
A
#
# COMPACT_ATOMS: atom_id res chain seq x y z
N MET A 1 -7.69 -6.54 -9.51
CA MET A 1 -9.14 -6.77 -9.36
C MET A 1 -9.71 -6.15 -8.08
N LEU A 2 -9.09 -6.32 -6.91
CA LEU A 2 -9.63 -5.83 -5.62
C LEU A 2 -9.82 -4.29 -5.54
N ARG A 3 -8.93 -3.51 -6.17
CA ARG A 3 -9.05 -2.03 -6.27
C ARG A 3 -10.29 -1.58 -7.05
N TYR A 4 -10.83 -2.42 -7.94
CA TYR A 4 -11.98 -2.10 -8.78
C TYR A 4 -13.30 -2.22 -8.00
N ILE A 5 -13.39 -3.17 -7.07
CA ILE A 5 -14.58 -3.42 -6.25
C ILE A 5 -14.75 -2.32 -5.19
N ALA A 6 -13.66 -1.89 -4.55
CA ALA A 6 -13.69 -0.80 -3.57
C ALA A 6 -14.08 0.57 -4.20
N MET A 7 -13.56 0.87 -5.39
CA MET A 7 -13.91 2.10 -6.13
C MET A 7 -15.38 2.11 -6.58
N SER A 8 -15.97 0.92 -6.78
CA SER A 8 -17.38 0.75 -7.16
C SER A 8 -18.35 1.03 -6.01
N LEU A 9 -17.99 0.74 -4.75
CA LEU A 9 -18.88 0.94 -3.60
C LEU A 9 -18.96 2.41 -3.18
N VAL A 10 -17.83 3.12 -3.19
CA VAL A 10 -17.79 4.58 -2.95
C VAL A 10 -18.56 5.33 -4.03
N SER A 11 -18.43 4.90 -5.29
CA SER A 11 -19.21 5.47 -6.41
C SER A 11 -20.71 5.21 -6.25
N LEU A 12 -21.12 4.03 -5.76
CA LEU A 12 -22.53 3.73 -5.53
C LEU A 12 -23.15 4.62 -4.43
N ALA A 13 -22.40 4.89 -3.36
CA ALA A 13 -22.83 5.79 -2.29
C ALA A 13 -22.96 7.24 -2.77
N VAL A 14 -21.99 7.74 -3.54
CA VAL A 14 -22.05 9.08 -4.14
C VAL A 14 -23.23 9.18 -5.12
N VAL A 15 -23.44 8.16 -5.95
CA VAL A 15 -24.58 8.13 -6.89
C VAL A 15 -25.92 8.06 -6.16
N ALA A 16 -26.03 7.32 -5.05
CA ALA A 16 -27.23 7.29 -4.23
C ALA A 16 -27.53 8.65 -3.60
N VAL A 17 -26.51 9.34 -3.07
CA VAL A 17 -26.64 10.70 -2.51
C VAL A 17 -27.04 11.70 -3.61
N CYS A 18 -26.39 11.66 -4.77
CA CYS A 18 -26.75 12.49 -5.90
C CYS A 18 -28.17 12.21 -6.39
N LEU A 19 -28.61 10.95 -6.43
CA LEU A 19 -29.98 10.59 -6.81
C LEU A 19 -31.00 11.13 -5.80
N VAL A 20 -30.72 11.08 -4.50
CA VAL A 20 -31.59 11.67 -3.48
C VAL A 20 -31.71 13.18 -3.67
N VAL A 21 -30.60 13.87 -3.95
CA VAL A 21 -30.57 15.33 -4.22
C VAL A 21 -31.26 15.69 -5.54
N ILE A 22 -31.09 14.87 -6.59
CA ILE A 22 -31.71 15.09 -7.91
C ILE A 22 -33.22 14.83 -7.85
N VAL A 23 -33.65 13.76 -7.17
CA VAL A 23 -35.08 13.46 -6.94
C VAL A 23 -35.73 14.57 -6.10
N TRP A 24 -34.99 15.18 -5.17
CA TRP A 24 -35.42 16.36 -4.42
C TRP A 24 -35.58 17.61 -5.30
N LEU A 25 -34.59 17.92 -6.15
CA LEU A 25 -34.66 19.05 -7.09
C LEU A 25 -35.82 18.94 -8.08
N LEU A 26 -36.25 17.72 -8.42
CA LEU A 26 -37.32 17.45 -9.38
C LEU A 26 -38.74 17.49 -8.78
N ARG A 27 -38.91 17.55 -7.46
CA ARG A 27 -40.22 17.38 -6.78
C ARG A 27 -40.74 18.64 -6.04
N ASP A 28 -40.53 19.83 -6.59
CA ASP A 28 -41.21 21.07 -6.16
C ASP A 28 -40.88 21.61 -4.74
N GLY A 29 -39.60 21.71 -4.38
CA GLY A 29 -39.02 22.81 -3.56
C GLY A 29 -39.65 23.28 -2.24
N GLU A 30 -40.70 22.67 -1.71
CA GLU A 30 -41.41 23.12 -0.50
C GLU A 30 -41.12 22.19 0.67
N PHE A 31 -40.24 22.65 1.54
CA PHE A 31 -40.05 22.05 2.84
C PHE A 31 -41.01 22.71 3.84
N GLY A 32 -42.03 21.96 4.27
CA GLY A 32 -42.64 22.20 5.58
C GLY A 32 -41.58 22.08 6.68
N GLY A 33 -41.71 22.86 7.76
CA GLY A 33 -40.66 23.20 8.74
C GLY A 33 -39.91 22.07 9.48
N GLU A 34 -40.11 20.81 9.10
CA GLU A 34 -39.47 19.60 9.64
C GLU A 34 -38.21 19.20 8.85
N ALA A 35 -38.05 19.74 7.64
CA ALA A 35 -36.96 19.42 6.73
C ALA A 35 -35.53 19.78 7.16
N PRO A 36 -35.27 20.92 7.84
CA PRO A 36 -33.91 21.25 8.22
C PRO A 36 -33.38 20.27 9.28
N LEU A 37 -34.27 19.68 10.09
CA LEU A 37 -33.90 18.66 11.08
C LEU A 37 -33.58 17.32 10.42
N LEU A 38 -34.38 16.90 9.43
CA LEU A 38 -34.12 15.69 8.64
C LEU A 38 -32.82 15.79 7.83
N LEU A 39 -32.49 16.97 7.29
CA LEU A 39 -31.20 17.19 6.61
C LEU A 39 -30.02 17.17 7.60
N ALA A 40 -30.19 17.74 8.80
CA ALA A 40 -29.16 17.76 9.82
C ALA A 40 -28.88 16.35 10.38
N ASP A 41 -29.92 15.54 10.59
CA ASP A 41 -29.78 14.15 11.03
C ASP A 41 -29.20 13.25 9.93
N ALA A 42 -29.58 13.48 8.66
CA ALA A 42 -28.94 12.82 7.51
C ALA A 42 -27.46 13.19 7.38
N GLY A 43 -27.09 14.45 7.65
CA GLY A 43 -25.71 14.92 7.69
C GLY A 43 -24.87 14.17 8.72
N ARG A 44 -25.36 14.04 9.95
CA ARG A 44 -24.66 13.27 11.01
C ARG A 44 -24.53 11.79 10.65
N ALA A 45 -25.57 11.17 10.11
CA ALA A 45 -25.51 9.76 9.70
C ALA A 45 -24.47 9.51 8.59
N ILE A 46 -24.27 10.49 7.70
CA ILE A 46 -23.22 10.43 6.67
C ILE A 46 -21.84 10.59 7.32
N GLU A 47 -21.67 11.56 8.22
CA GLU A 47 -20.40 11.78 8.94
C GLU A 47 -20.00 10.53 9.75
N ASP A 48 -20.92 9.94 10.50
CA ASP A 48 -20.70 8.70 11.26
C ASP A 48 -20.25 7.54 10.34
N THR A 49 -20.86 7.43 9.16
CA THR A 49 -20.50 6.39 8.17
C THR A 49 -19.12 6.65 7.55
N VAL A 50 -18.77 7.92 7.31
CA VAL A 50 -17.45 8.32 6.79
C VAL A 50 -16.35 8.06 7.82
N ASP A 51 -16.62 8.32 9.09
CA ASP A 51 -15.67 8.05 10.18
C ASP A 51 -15.44 6.54 10.36
N LEU A 52 -16.50 5.73 10.33
CA LEU A 52 -16.40 4.26 10.31
C LEU A 52 -15.58 3.75 9.10
N ALA A 53 -15.75 4.36 7.93
CA ALA A 53 -14.97 4.01 6.74
C ALA A 53 -13.49 4.42 6.86
N ARG A 54 -13.19 5.54 7.53
CA ARG A 54 -11.82 6.02 7.75
C ARG A 54 -11.04 5.12 8.71
N GLU A 55 -11.69 4.65 9.76
CA GLU A 55 -11.12 3.67 10.69
C GLU A 55 -10.78 2.35 9.98
N ALA A 56 -11.70 1.86 9.13
CA ALA A 56 -11.47 0.67 8.32
C ALA A 56 -10.32 0.84 7.31
N GLN A 57 -10.21 2.03 6.69
CA GLN A 57 -9.15 2.33 5.72
C GLN A 57 -7.76 2.38 6.38
N THR A 58 -7.67 2.89 7.61
CA THR A 58 -6.41 2.94 8.38
C THR A 58 -5.92 1.53 8.71
N GLY A 59 -6.81 0.61 9.07
CA GLY A 59 -6.47 -0.80 9.29
C GLY A 59 -5.98 -1.49 8.01
N LEU A 60 -6.58 -1.18 6.87
CA LEU A 60 -6.16 -1.71 5.57
C LEU A 60 -4.79 -1.19 5.13
N GLU A 61 -4.48 0.09 5.38
CA GLU A 61 -3.15 0.66 5.10
C GLU A 61 -2.06 0.03 5.96
N LEU A 62 -2.34 -0.26 7.24
CA LEU A 62 -1.40 -0.93 8.13
C LEU A 62 -1.10 -2.35 7.65
N LEU A 63 -2.13 -3.09 7.24
CA LEU A 63 -1.97 -4.42 6.66
C LEU A 63 -1.22 -4.38 5.32
N ALA A 64 -1.54 -3.42 4.46
CA ALA A 64 -0.83 -3.22 3.20
C ALA A 64 0.66 -2.90 3.42
N ALA A 65 0.98 -2.06 4.41
CA ALA A 65 2.36 -1.74 4.78
C ALA A 65 3.14 -2.97 5.28
N GLN A 66 2.50 -3.84 6.06
CA GLN A 66 3.10 -5.10 6.52
C GLN A 66 3.24 -6.13 5.37
N MET A 67 2.38 -6.07 4.36
CA MET A 67 2.44 -6.94 3.19
C MET A 67 3.35 -6.43 2.07
N SER A 68 3.70 -5.14 2.07
CA SER A 68 4.75 -4.61 1.22
C SER A 68 6.10 -5.10 1.73
N GLY A 69 6.45 -6.35 1.40
CA GLY A 69 7.79 -6.93 1.52
C GLY A 69 8.78 -6.27 0.57
N ALA A 70 8.74 -4.94 0.46
CA ALA A 70 9.69 -4.15 -0.30
C ALA A 70 11.09 -4.44 0.25
N PRO A 71 12.05 -4.82 -0.61
CA PRO A 71 13.39 -5.13 -0.15
C PRO A 71 13.99 -3.91 0.55
N GLN A 72 14.23 -4.05 1.86
CA GLN A 72 14.75 -2.98 2.69
C GLN A 72 16.26 -2.84 2.48
N ALA A 73 16.76 -1.60 2.53
CA ALA A 73 18.18 -1.34 2.50
C ALA A 73 18.86 -1.98 3.72
N ARG A 74 19.95 -2.70 3.48
CA ARG A 74 20.77 -3.32 4.53
C ARG A 74 22.25 -3.04 4.27
N ASP A 75 23.05 -3.27 5.29
CA ASP A 75 24.50 -3.19 5.17
C ASP A 75 25.03 -4.50 4.58
N TRP A 76 25.74 -4.39 3.46
CA TRP A 76 26.39 -5.49 2.75
C TRP A 76 27.88 -5.43 3.02
N THR A 77 28.45 -6.55 3.46
CA THR A 77 29.88 -6.64 3.79
C THR A 77 30.63 -7.39 2.70
N HIS A 78 31.60 -6.70 2.08
CA HIS A 78 32.59 -7.31 1.20
C HIS A 78 33.61 -8.10 2.02
N ILE A 79 34.22 -9.13 1.43
CA ILE A 79 35.23 -9.97 2.09
C ILE A 79 36.46 -9.17 2.56
N ASP A 80 36.74 -8.05 1.89
CA ASP A 80 37.81 -7.10 2.24
C ASP A 80 37.43 -6.17 3.41
N GLY A 81 36.26 -6.36 4.04
CA GLY A 81 35.76 -5.55 5.15
C GLY A 81 35.04 -4.26 4.75
N ARG A 82 34.92 -3.96 3.45
CA ARG A 82 34.16 -2.79 2.97
C ARG A 82 32.66 -3.02 3.18
N ILE A 83 31.99 -2.01 3.75
CA ILE A 83 30.54 -2.06 4.01
C ILE A 83 29.82 -1.10 3.05
N VAL A 84 28.74 -1.56 2.44
CA VAL A 84 27.89 -0.76 1.54
C VAL A 84 26.43 -0.92 1.95
N ARG A 85 25.75 0.19 2.21
CA ARG A 85 24.30 0.21 2.44
C ARG A 85 23.54 0.18 1.12
N ALA A 86 22.81 -0.90 0.88
CA ALA A 86 22.14 -1.14 -0.40
C ALA A 86 20.91 -2.05 -0.27
N VAL A 87 20.01 -1.91 -1.25
CA VAL A 87 18.83 -2.74 -1.42
C VAL A 87 19.14 -3.91 -2.35
N LEU A 88 18.70 -5.12 -1.99
CA LEU A 88 18.73 -6.27 -2.90
C LEU A 88 17.71 -6.07 -4.03
N VAL A 89 18.16 -6.01 -5.27
CA VAL A 89 17.27 -5.86 -6.43
C VAL A 89 17.03 -7.21 -7.09
N ASP A 90 18.10 -7.98 -7.29
CA ASP A 90 18.06 -9.29 -7.93
C ASP A 90 19.21 -10.16 -7.44
N ALA A 91 19.09 -11.47 -7.58
CA ALA A 91 20.15 -12.42 -7.28
C ALA A 91 20.02 -13.67 -8.13
N ASN A 92 21.15 -14.34 -8.32
CA ASN A 92 21.21 -15.72 -8.78
C ASN A 92 22.21 -16.50 -7.92
N THR A 93 22.51 -17.75 -8.30
CA THR A 93 23.38 -18.65 -7.52
C THR A 93 24.86 -18.23 -7.50
N ARG A 94 25.27 -17.26 -8.31
CA ARG A 94 26.67 -16.81 -8.46
C ARG A 94 26.88 -15.36 -8.05
N GLU A 95 25.91 -14.50 -8.31
CA GLU A 95 26.03 -13.06 -8.15
C GLU A 95 24.74 -12.43 -7.63
N VAL A 96 24.90 -11.24 -7.07
CA VAL A 96 23.84 -10.41 -6.54
C VAL A 96 23.86 -9.04 -7.20
N THR A 97 22.69 -8.51 -7.50
CA THR A 97 22.49 -7.14 -7.98
C THR A 97 21.95 -6.30 -6.83
N ILE A 98 22.74 -5.33 -6.38
CA ILE A 98 22.39 -4.43 -5.28
C ILE A 98 22.32 -3.00 -5.77
N ARG A 99 21.36 -2.23 -5.26
CA ARG A 99 21.21 -0.80 -5.51
C ARG A 99 21.62 -0.02 -4.27
N ARG A 100 22.69 0.75 -4.37
CA ARG A 100 23.20 1.57 -3.27
C ARG A 100 22.19 2.65 -2.91
N GLU A 101 21.97 2.83 -1.61
CA GLU A 101 20.97 3.78 -1.10
C GLU A 101 21.39 5.24 -1.34
N ALA A 102 22.68 5.54 -1.18
CA ALA A 102 23.20 6.91 -1.23
C ALA A 102 23.06 7.60 -2.61
N ASP A 103 23.30 6.88 -3.70
CA ASP A 103 23.36 7.45 -5.07
C ASP A 103 22.45 6.71 -6.07
N GLY A 104 21.73 5.69 -5.61
CA GLY A 104 20.87 4.85 -6.45
C GLY A 104 21.62 3.98 -7.46
N ARG A 105 22.96 3.94 -7.43
CA ARG A 105 23.76 3.18 -8.39
C ARG A 105 23.57 1.68 -8.19
N VAL A 106 23.48 0.97 -9.30
CA VAL A 106 23.30 -0.49 -9.33
C VAL A 106 24.64 -1.15 -9.58
N PHE A 107 24.96 -2.15 -8.75
CA PHE A 107 26.19 -2.91 -8.83
C PHE A 107 25.88 -4.40 -8.83
N ARG A 108 26.70 -5.14 -9.56
CA ARG A 108 26.68 -6.59 -9.56
C ARG A 108 27.91 -7.09 -8.81
N VAL A 109 27.69 -7.89 -7.78
CA VAL A 109 28.72 -8.37 -6.87
C VAL A 109 28.68 -9.89 -6.85
N ALA A 110 29.84 -10.53 -7.02
CA ALA A 110 29.94 -11.97 -6.89
C ALA A 110 29.64 -12.40 -5.45
N LEU A 111 28.87 -13.48 -5.25
CA LEU A 111 28.57 -13.97 -3.91
C LEU A 111 29.83 -14.36 -3.14
N THR A 112 30.85 -14.86 -3.84
CA THR A 112 32.16 -15.21 -3.26
C THR A 112 32.88 -14.01 -2.64
N ALA A 113 32.59 -12.80 -3.11
CA ALA A 113 33.17 -11.56 -2.63
C ALA A 113 32.41 -10.96 -1.44
N LEU A 114 31.28 -11.55 -1.04
CA LEU A 114 30.48 -11.13 0.11
C LEU A 114 30.78 -11.96 1.36
N SER A 115 30.44 -11.41 2.52
CA SER A 115 30.52 -12.10 3.81
C SER A 115 29.65 -13.37 3.84
N LYS A 116 29.95 -14.29 4.75
CA LYS A 116 29.13 -15.50 4.94
C LYS A 116 27.68 -15.15 5.26
N ALA A 117 27.46 -14.18 6.15
CA ALA A 117 26.13 -13.74 6.56
C ALA A 117 25.31 -13.18 5.38
N ASP A 118 25.95 -12.40 4.50
CA ASP A 118 25.27 -11.86 3.32
C ASP A 118 24.99 -12.94 2.27
N ARG A 119 25.89 -13.91 2.09
CA ARG A 119 25.62 -15.08 1.22
C ARG A 119 24.44 -15.91 1.74
N ASP A 120 24.34 -16.11 3.05
CA ASP A 120 23.25 -16.87 3.66
C ASP A 120 21.92 -16.13 3.48
N TYR A 121 21.91 -14.80 3.61
CA TYR A 121 20.75 -13.98 3.31
C TYR A 121 20.30 -14.10 1.85
N VAL A 122 21.22 -14.02 0.88
CA VAL A 122 20.86 -14.15 -0.54
C VAL A 122 20.28 -15.53 -0.84
N ARG A 123 20.79 -16.61 -0.23
CA ARG A 123 20.20 -17.95 -0.37
C ARG A 123 18.77 -17.99 0.17
N ALA A 124 18.51 -17.45 1.36
CA ALA A 124 17.17 -17.39 1.91
C ALA A 124 16.21 -16.56 1.04
N TRP A 125 16.71 -15.49 0.43
CA TRP A 125 15.94 -14.66 -0.49
C TRP A 125 15.58 -15.42 -1.78
N LEU A 126 16.54 -16.14 -2.38
CA LEU A 126 16.31 -16.98 -3.56
C LEU A 126 15.26 -18.06 -3.29
N SER A 127 15.38 -18.79 -2.17
CA SER A 127 14.40 -19.82 -1.79
C SER A 127 12.99 -19.24 -1.61
N ARG A 128 12.87 -18.04 -1.04
CA ARG A 128 11.56 -17.37 -0.90
C ARG A 128 10.96 -16.98 -2.25
N ARG A 129 11.81 -16.61 -3.22
CA ARG A 129 11.39 -16.23 -4.57
C ARG A 129 10.93 -17.44 -5.39
N GLU A 130 11.58 -18.59 -5.22
CA GLU A 130 11.16 -19.86 -5.85
C GLU A 130 9.82 -20.38 -5.31
N LEU A 131 9.43 -19.97 -4.09
CA LEU A 131 8.15 -20.34 -3.46
C LEU A 131 6.97 -19.42 -3.85
N GLN A 132 7.20 -18.36 -4.62
CA GLN A 132 6.16 -17.51 -5.19
C GLN A 132 6.01 -17.84 -6.69
N PRO A 133 5.01 -18.65 -7.08
CA PRO A 133 4.77 -19.06 -8.47
C PRO A 133 4.29 -17.90 -9.36
#